data_AF-A0A7R8W6H1-F1
#
_entry.id   AF-A0A7R8W6H1-F1
#
_cell.length_a   1.000
_cell.length_b   1.000
_cell.length_c   1.000
_cell.angle_alpha   90.00
_cell.angle_beta   90.00
_cell.angle_gamma   90.00
#
_symmetry.space_group_name_H-M   'P 1'
#
loop_
_entity.id
_entity.type
_entity.pdbx_description
1 polymer ?
#
loop_
_entity_poly.entity_id
_entity_poly.type
_entity_poly.pdbx_seq_one_letter_code
_entity_poly.pdbx_strand_id
1 'polypeptide(L)'
;MGEEEKDGGESIPTSPGGISPSASPVTPLPQSKESAKVVSFFDNLVRSKKREEISDQDRQQAFETFDSDQDGLLSVPEFVQMCRSLFRSAEGEFYLLDAKEVTGIFALFDENKDGYVDTEEYGFCWNKWIVPVCYPRSAFLVIDVQNDFITGTLAIINCPAKHKGEDVVPVVNKLLATVPWNHVVYSLDWHPADHVSFIDNVHMRDLHPSCKVTAKDAVVYDTVVFAGPPPMEQKLWPRHCVQKSWGSEIHEGVNIVEGATFIHKGTNPEIDSYSAFWDNNKLSETDLNQKLLERGITDVYCSGIAYDVCVGATAKHAVEHMYRTVLVDDACRGILDEDIKGTQKYIRDRNGLVVHSSKVLDMVLGFDRNPVLGYAAASKLRSLKSRSSAAVK
;
A
#
# COMPACT_ATOMS: atom_id res chain seq x y z
N MET A 1 56.28 8.18 49.80
CA MET A 1 57.69 7.96 49.43
C MET A 1 57.70 6.82 48.43
N GLY A 2 58.16 7.09 47.19
CA GLY A 2 58.57 6.17 46.10
C GLY A 2 57.49 5.24 45.55
N GLU A 3 57.09 5.25 44.27
CA GLU A 3 57.86 5.04 43.01
C GLU A 3 58.65 3.71 43.06
N GLU A 4 58.49 2.73 42.16
CA GLU A 4 58.66 2.72 40.69
C GLU A 4 57.92 1.48 40.08
N GLU A 5 57.24 1.60 38.93
CA GLU A 5 57.64 1.13 37.56
C GLU A 5 57.85 -0.41 37.43
N LYS A 6 57.32 -1.18 36.47
CA LYS A 6 57.17 -0.99 35.02
C LYS A 6 56.28 -2.09 34.37
N ASP A 7 55.53 -1.65 33.37
CA ASP A 7 55.35 -2.19 32.00
C ASP A 7 54.84 -3.62 31.72
N GLY A 8 53.98 -3.74 30.70
CA GLY A 8 53.45 -5.00 30.20
C GLY A 8 52.09 -4.87 29.50
N GLY A 9 52.04 -4.11 28.41
CA GLY A 9 50.90 -4.14 27.49
C GLY A 9 50.91 -5.41 26.64
N GLU A 10 49.80 -6.14 26.62
CA GLU A 10 49.55 -7.16 25.60
C GLU A 10 48.12 -7.04 25.06
N SER A 11 48.09 -6.77 23.77
CA SER A 11 46.95 -6.67 22.85
C SER A 11 46.22 -8.00 22.70
N ILE A 12 44.89 -7.98 22.85
CA ILE A 12 44.00 -9.11 22.52
C ILE A 12 43.37 -8.85 21.14
N PRO A 13 43.32 -9.88 20.26
CA PRO A 13 43.23 -9.69 18.81
C PRO A 13 41.79 -9.47 18.31
N THR A 14 41.66 -8.59 17.34
CA THR A 14 40.46 -8.36 16.52
C THR A 14 40.44 -9.29 15.32
N SER A 15 39.29 -9.96 15.06
CA SER A 15 38.78 -10.41 13.74
C SER A 15 37.62 -11.42 13.90
N PRO A 16 36.80 -11.71 12.86
CA PRO A 16 36.36 -10.88 11.73
C PRO A 16 34.84 -11.00 11.45
N GLY A 17 34.31 -10.18 10.53
CA GLY A 17 33.15 -10.60 9.70
C GLY A 17 31.80 -9.91 9.96
N GLY A 18 31.75 -8.58 9.96
CA GLY A 18 30.51 -7.84 9.72
C GLY A 18 30.27 -7.70 8.22
N ILE A 19 29.45 -8.57 7.63
CA ILE A 19 28.98 -8.41 6.24
C ILE A 19 27.94 -7.28 6.24
N SER A 20 28.42 -6.08 5.92
CA SER A 20 27.59 -4.95 5.55
C SER A 20 27.01 -5.22 4.15
N PRO A 21 25.71 -5.09 3.89
CA PRO A 21 25.22 -5.10 2.52
C PRO A 21 25.59 -3.75 1.90
N SER A 22 26.81 -3.67 1.35
CA SER A 22 27.16 -2.60 0.44
C SER A 22 26.23 -2.70 -0.77
N ALA A 23 25.30 -1.76 -0.90
CA ALA A 23 24.59 -1.55 -2.15
C ALA A 23 25.66 -1.28 -3.21
N SER A 24 25.96 -2.27 -4.03
CA SER A 24 26.81 -2.08 -5.21
C SER A 24 26.10 -1.08 -6.12
N PRO A 25 26.77 -0.02 -6.61
CA PRO A 25 26.18 0.87 -7.59
C PRO A 25 25.93 0.05 -8.86
N VAL A 26 24.66 -0.11 -9.21
CA VAL A 26 24.22 -0.76 -10.45
C VAL A 26 24.76 0.05 -11.61
N THR A 27 25.53 -0.60 -12.48
CA THR A 27 26.07 -0.01 -13.69
C THR A 27 24.90 0.38 -14.61
N PRO A 28 24.83 1.62 -15.11
CA PRO A 28 23.78 2.01 -16.05
C PRO A 28 23.92 1.16 -17.32
N LEU A 29 22.84 0.47 -17.70
CA LEU A 29 22.72 -0.19 -19.00
C LEU A 29 22.97 0.85 -20.12
N PRO A 30 23.68 0.48 -21.19
CA PRO A 30 24.05 1.41 -22.25
C PRO A 30 22.79 2.05 -22.85
N GLN A 31 22.78 3.38 -22.91
CA GLN A 31 21.75 4.16 -23.59
C GLN A 31 21.89 3.93 -25.10
N SER A 32 21.08 3.03 -25.66
CA SER A 32 20.95 2.93 -27.11
C SER A 32 20.23 4.19 -27.64
N LYS A 33 20.53 4.60 -28.88
CA LYS A 33 19.79 5.69 -29.54
C LYS A 33 18.42 5.16 -29.97
N GLU A 34 17.49 5.12 -29.03
CA GLU A 34 16.12 4.66 -29.26
C GLU A 34 15.34 5.71 -30.05
N SER A 35 14.45 5.25 -30.94
CA SER A 35 13.59 6.17 -31.69
C SER A 35 12.57 6.83 -30.74
N ALA A 36 12.25 8.11 -30.99
CA ALA A 36 11.25 8.85 -30.20
C ALA A 36 9.88 8.14 -30.17
N LYS A 37 9.55 7.38 -31.22
CA LYS A 37 8.32 6.59 -31.32
C LYS A 37 8.28 5.47 -30.27
N VAL A 38 9.38 4.75 -30.09
CA VAL A 38 9.50 3.63 -29.14
C VAL A 38 9.44 4.16 -27.70
N VAL A 39 10.16 5.24 -27.41
CA VAL A 39 10.23 5.85 -26.08
C VAL A 39 8.87 6.39 -25.60
N SER A 40 8.08 6.95 -26.51
CA SER A 40 6.82 7.63 -26.17
C SER A 40 5.56 6.81 -26.46
N PHE A 41 5.68 5.54 -26.86
CA PHE A 41 4.53 4.72 -27.26
C PHE A 41 3.41 4.73 -26.22
N PHE A 42 3.71 4.35 -24.97
CA PHE A 42 2.71 4.28 -23.91
C PHE A 42 2.22 5.66 -23.45
N ASP A 43 3.05 6.70 -23.51
CA ASP A 43 2.61 8.07 -23.24
C ASP A 43 1.55 8.53 -24.24
N ASN A 44 1.80 8.27 -25.52
CA ASN A 44 0.86 8.60 -26.59
C ASN A 44 -0.43 7.78 -26.42
N LEU A 45 -0.31 6.50 -26.05
CA LEU A 45 -1.45 5.63 -25.79
C LEU A 45 -2.37 6.20 -24.70
N VAL A 46 -1.83 6.45 -23.50
CA VAL A 46 -2.65 6.93 -22.35
C VAL A 46 -3.19 8.34 -22.54
N ARG A 47 -2.50 9.19 -23.32
CA ARG A 47 -2.95 10.57 -23.61
C ARG A 47 -3.98 10.66 -24.73
N SER A 48 -4.02 9.67 -25.64
CA SER A 48 -4.90 9.70 -26.80
C SER A 48 -6.14 8.82 -26.66
N LYS A 49 -6.09 7.78 -25.82
CA LYS A 49 -7.17 6.80 -25.70
C LYS A 49 -7.56 6.55 -24.25
N LYS A 50 -8.86 6.38 -24.03
CA LYS A 50 -9.43 5.86 -22.78
C LYS A 50 -9.33 4.34 -22.73
N ARG A 51 -9.48 3.78 -21.54
CA ARG A 51 -9.40 2.33 -21.30
C ARG A 51 -10.40 1.54 -22.17
N GLU A 52 -11.60 2.06 -22.33
CA GLU A 52 -12.69 1.42 -23.08
C GLU A 52 -12.44 1.41 -24.60
N GLU A 53 -11.50 2.22 -25.08
CA GLU A 53 -11.13 2.36 -26.50
C GLU A 53 -9.94 1.48 -26.88
N ILE A 54 -9.32 0.80 -25.91
CA ILE A 54 -8.19 -0.09 -26.15
C ILE A 54 -8.64 -1.34 -26.89
N SER A 55 -7.98 -1.60 -28.01
CA SER A 55 -8.33 -2.65 -28.97
C SER A 55 -7.18 -3.63 -29.21
N ASP A 56 -7.48 -4.74 -29.90
CA ASP A 56 -6.45 -5.68 -30.36
C ASP A 56 -5.46 -5.03 -31.33
N GLN A 57 -5.85 -3.96 -32.04
CA GLN A 57 -4.93 -3.21 -32.90
C GLN A 57 -3.87 -2.47 -32.07
N ASP A 58 -4.24 -1.92 -30.91
CA ASP A 58 -3.30 -1.26 -30.01
C ASP A 58 -2.28 -2.25 -29.44
N ARG A 59 -2.75 -3.44 -29.08
CA ARG A 59 -1.88 -4.55 -28.66
C ARG A 59 -0.90 -4.94 -29.77
N GLN A 60 -1.41 -5.15 -30.99
CA GLN A 60 -0.59 -5.56 -32.12
C GLN A 60 0.45 -4.49 -32.45
N GLN A 61 0.04 -3.22 -32.48
CA GLN A 61 0.94 -2.10 -32.71
C GLN A 61 2.01 -1.98 -31.61
N ALA A 62 1.66 -2.25 -30.36
CA ALA A 62 2.62 -2.28 -29.27
C ALA A 62 3.65 -3.39 -29.46
N PHE A 63 3.19 -4.62 -29.73
CA PHE A 63 4.07 -5.76 -30.01
C PHE A 63 5.06 -5.44 -31.14
N GLU A 64 4.56 -5.03 -32.30
CA GLU A 64 5.36 -4.64 -33.48
C GLU A 64 6.30 -3.46 -33.24
N THR A 65 6.00 -2.60 -32.25
CA THR A 65 6.88 -1.47 -31.91
C THR A 65 8.11 -1.91 -31.13
N PHE A 66 8.01 -3.00 -30.37
CA PHE A 66 9.09 -3.50 -29.51
C PHE A 66 9.79 -4.75 -30.06
N ASP A 67 9.12 -5.54 -30.92
CA ASP A 67 9.72 -6.55 -31.79
C ASP A 67 10.59 -5.85 -32.85
N SER A 68 11.85 -5.61 -32.48
CA SER A 68 12.76 -4.72 -33.20
C SER A 68 13.40 -5.42 -34.39
N ASP A 69 13.61 -6.74 -34.30
CA ASP A 69 14.14 -7.55 -35.39
C ASP A 69 13.05 -8.20 -36.27
N GLN A 70 11.77 -8.05 -35.88
CA GLN A 70 10.59 -8.50 -36.63
C GLN A 70 10.54 -10.02 -36.80
N ASP A 71 11.03 -10.76 -35.81
CA ASP A 71 11.00 -12.22 -35.80
C ASP A 71 9.66 -12.79 -35.28
N GLY A 72 8.76 -11.92 -34.80
CA GLY A 72 7.47 -12.30 -34.26
C GLY A 72 7.52 -12.74 -32.79
N LEU A 73 8.63 -12.52 -32.11
CA LEU A 73 8.90 -12.86 -30.71
C LEU A 73 9.48 -11.64 -29.99
N LEU A 74 9.27 -11.54 -28.67
CA LEU A 74 9.97 -10.56 -27.85
C LEU A 74 11.07 -11.23 -27.06
N SER A 75 12.31 -10.90 -27.38
CA SER A 75 13.49 -11.28 -26.60
C SER A 75 13.57 -10.51 -25.27
N VAL A 76 14.40 -10.97 -24.34
CA VAL A 76 14.63 -10.26 -23.06
C VAL A 76 15.06 -8.79 -23.26
N PRO A 77 16.03 -8.46 -24.15
CA PRO A 77 16.39 -7.07 -24.42
C PRO A 77 15.23 -6.19 -24.91
N GLU A 78 14.39 -6.71 -25.81
CA GLU A 78 13.22 -6.00 -26.33
C GLU A 78 12.15 -5.80 -25.26
N PHE A 79 11.92 -6.82 -24.44
CA PHE A 79 11.02 -6.72 -23.30
C PHE A 79 11.51 -5.69 -22.27
N VAL A 80 12.82 -5.61 -22.02
CA VAL A 80 13.41 -4.57 -21.17
C VAL A 80 13.18 -3.19 -21.78
N GLN A 81 13.35 -3.03 -23.09
CA GLN A 81 13.06 -1.76 -23.78
C GLN A 81 11.58 -1.38 -23.68
N MET A 82 10.67 -2.34 -23.84
CA MET A 82 9.24 -2.14 -23.59
C MET A 82 8.99 -1.67 -22.16
N CYS A 83 9.61 -2.29 -21.16
CA CYS A 83 9.47 -1.87 -19.76
C CYS A 83 9.98 -0.43 -19.54
N ARG A 84 11.07 -0.02 -20.21
CA ARG A 84 11.58 1.36 -20.13
C ARG A 84 10.62 2.38 -20.73
N SER A 85 9.94 2.02 -21.81
CA SER A 85 8.88 2.85 -22.41
C SER A 85 7.61 2.87 -21.55
N LEU A 86 7.26 1.72 -20.95
CA LEU A 86 6.09 1.56 -20.10
C LEU A 86 6.21 2.37 -18.81
N PHE A 87 7.37 2.30 -18.14
CA PHE A 87 7.59 2.95 -16.86
C PHE A 87 8.25 4.31 -17.00
N ARG A 88 7.41 5.35 -17.09
CA ARG A 88 7.83 6.74 -17.22
C ARG A 88 7.05 7.65 -16.27
N SER A 89 7.68 8.75 -15.86
CA SER A 89 7.03 9.78 -15.05
C SER A 89 6.06 10.60 -15.90
N ALA A 90 5.22 11.41 -15.26
CA ALA A 90 4.28 12.30 -15.95
C ALA A 90 4.98 13.32 -16.86
N GLU A 91 6.20 13.72 -16.49
CA GLU A 91 7.08 14.62 -17.24
C GLU A 91 7.82 13.89 -18.38
N GLY A 92 7.69 12.57 -18.46
CA GLY A 92 8.35 11.74 -19.46
C GLY A 92 9.75 11.26 -19.06
N GLU A 93 10.14 11.36 -17.81
CA GLU A 93 11.44 10.88 -17.38
C GLU A 93 11.45 9.36 -17.19
N PHE A 94 12.60 8.74 -17.42
CA PHE A 94 12.76 7.30 -17.23
C PHE A 94 12.96 6.95 -15.76
N TYR A 95 12.28 5.89 -15.30
CA TYR A 95 12.62 5.27 -14.03
C TYR A 95 13.81 4.33 -14.17
N LEU A 96 14.60 4.22 -13.10
CA LEU A 96 15.54 3.11 -12.94
C LEU A 96 14.74 1.83 -12.71
N LEU A 97 15.05 0.80 -13.50
CA LEU A 97 14.41 -0.50 -13.40
C LEU A 97 15.29 -1.46 -12.64
N ASP A 98 14.70 -2.24 -11.74
CA ASP A 98 15.37 -3.36 -11.11
C ASP A 98 15.44 -4.52 -12.11
N ALA A 99 16.66 -4.95 -12.46
CA ALA A 99 16.88 -5.98 -13.46
C ALA A 99 16.29 -7.34 -13.04
N LYS A 100 16.29 -7.65 -11.73
CA LYS A 100 15.72 -8.89 -11.20
C LYS A 100 14.19 -8.86 -11.30
N GLU A 101 13.56 -7.73 -10.99
CA GLU A 101 12.11 -7.56 -11.15
C GLU A 101 11.71 -7.67 -12.63
N VAL A 102 12.38 -6.97 -13.54
CA VAL A 102 12.06 -7.02 -14.99
C VAL A 102 12.24 -8.43 -15.56
N THR A 103 13.35 -9.10 -15.24
CA THR A 103 13.58 -10.49 -15.66
C THR A 103 12.55 -11.44 -15.04
N GLY A 104 12.17 -11.19 -13.79
CA GLY A 104 11.12 -11.94 -13.10
C GLY A 104 9.75 -11.78 -13.76
N ILE A 105 9.45 -10.59 -14.29
CA ILE A 105 8.24 -10.31 -15.05
C ILE A 105 8.29 -10.96 -16.43
N PHE A 106 9.43 -10.90 -17.14
CA PHE A 106 9.60 -11.62 -18.40
C PHE A 106 9.26 -13.12 -18.24
N ALA A 107 9.88 -13.76 -17.24
CA ALA A 107 9.64 -15.18 -16.94
C ALA A 107 8.23 -15.51 -16.42
N LEU A 108 7.40 -14.50 -16.10
CA LEU A 108 5.98 -14.71 -15.78
C LEU A 108 5.14 -14.89 -17.07
N PHE A 109 5.58 -14.27 -18.16
CA PHE A 109 4.89 -14.24 -19.45
C PHE A 109 5.45 -15.25 -20.45
N ASP A 110 6.76 -15.53 -20.41
CA ASP A 110 7.38 -16.69 -21.07
C ASP A 110 6.92 -17.97 -20.35
N GLU A 111 5.76 -18.48 -20.75
CA GLU A 111 5.06 -19.61 -20.14
C GLU A 111 5.65 -20.94 -20.60
N ASN A 112 6.05 -21.01 -21.86
CA ASN A 112 6.65 -22.19 -22.47
C ASN A 112 8.16 -22.35 -22.12
N LYS A 113 8.80 -21.30 -21.59
CA LYS A 113 10.22 -21.22 -21.18
C LYS A 113 11.20 -21.38 -22.33
N ASP A 114 10.85 -20.91 -23.51
CA ASP A 114 11.73 -20.91 -24.68
C ASP A 114 12.68 -19.70 -24.72
N GLY A 115 12.52 -18.75 -23.79
CA GLY A 115 13.34 -17.55 -23.68
C GLY A 115 12.81 -16.36 -24.48
N TYR A 116 11.58 -16.46 -24.99
CA TYR A 116 10.87 -15.43 -25.74
C TYR A 116 9.47 -15.20 -25.17
N VAL A 117 8.85 -14.08 -25.54
CA VAL A 117 7.42 -13.86 -25.35
C VAL A 117 6.77 -13.77 -26.72
N ASP A 118 5.99 -14.79 -27.08
CA ASP A 118 5.28 -14.83 -28.36
C ASP A 118 4.01 -13.96 -28.36
N THR A 119 3.32 -13.89 -29.50
CA THR A 119 2.09 -13.07 -29.64
C THR A 119 0.92 -13.50 -28.73
N GLU A 120 0.82 -14.78 -28.38
CA GLU A 120 -0.24 -15.31 -27.50
C GLU A 120 0.07 -14.96 -26.04
N GLU A 121 1.31 -15.22 -25.61
CA GLU A 121 1.83 -14.84 -24.30
C GLU A 121 1.77 -13.32 -24.09
N TYR A 122 2.11 -12.55 -25.13
CA TYR A 122 1.96 -11.11 -25.14
C TYR A 122 0.50 -10.68 -25.01
N GLY A 123 -0.44 -11.43 -25.57
CA GLY A 123 -1.88 -11.22 -25.36
C GLY A 123 -2.27 -11.25 -23.88
N PHE A 124 -1.71 -12.17 -23.10
CA PHE A 124 -1.92 -12.23 -21.66
C PHE A 124 -1.18 -11.08 -20.95
N CYS A 125 0.09 -10.83 -21.29
CA CYS A 125 0.89 -9.71 -20.78
C CYS A 125 0.17 -8.36 -20.95
N TRP A 126 -0.34 -8.10 -22.15
CA TRP A 126 -1.07 -6.89 -22.50
C TRP A 126 -2.31 -6.71 -21.63
N ASN A 127 -3.20 -7.70 -21.64
CA ASN A 127 -4.52 -7.59 -21.02
C ASN A 127 -4.46 -7.62 -19.48
N LYS A 128 -3.50 -8.36 -18.91
CA LYS A 128 -3.45 -8.60 -17.46
C LYS A 128 -2.43 -7.75 -16.74
N TRP A 129 -1.47 -7.15 -17.44
CA TRP A 129 -0.41 -6.36 -16.81
C TRP A 129 -0.24 -4.98 -17.43
N ILE A 130 0.03 -4.87 -18.74
CA ILE A 130 0.28 -3.58 -19.39
C ILE A 130 -0.95 -2.66 -19.31
N VAL A 131 -2.13 -3.15 -19.70
CA VAL A 131 -3.37 -2.35 -19.66
C VAL A 131 -3.70 -1.89 -18.23
N PRO A 132 -3.68 -2.75 -17.20
CA PRO A 132 -3.80 -2.27 -15.82
C PRO A 132 -2.74 -1.24 -15.41
N VAL A 133 -1.48 -1.39 -15.84
CA VAL A 133 -0.42 -0.40 -15.57
C VAL A 133 -0.71 0.95 -16.21
N CYS A 134 -1.12 0.96 -17.48
CA CYS A 134 -1.46 2.17 -18.23
C CYS A 134 -2.80 2.80 -17.81
N TYR A 135 -3.76 1.99 -17.38
CA TYR A 135 -5.13 2.40 -17.10
C TYR A 135 -5.57 1.86 -15.74
N PRO A 136 -4.99 2.34 -14.62
CA PRO A 136 -5.39 1.91 -13.29
C PRO A 136 -6.88 2.14 -13.06
N ARG A 137 -7.53 1.22 -12.36
CA ARG A 137 -8.84 1.46 -11.75
C ARG A 137 -8.63 1.79 -10.28
N SER A 138 -8.82 3.05 -9.92
CA SER A 138 -8.41 3.61 -8.63
C SER A 138 -9.58 3.74 -7.66
N ALA A 139 -9.34 3.38 -6.40
CA ALA A 139 -10.21 3.70 -5.28
C ALA A 139 -9.48 4.61 -4.29
N PHE A 140 -10.16 5.67 -3.85
CA PHE A 140 -9.67 6.53 -2.77
C PHE A 140 -10.31 6.14 -1.45
N LEU A 141 -9.47 5.80 -0.48
CA LEU A 141 -9.88 5.39 0.85
C LEU A 141 -9.64 6.54 1.83
N VAL A 142 -10.72 7.13 2.33
CA VAL A 142 -10.74 8.17 3.36
C VAL A 142 -11.01 7.50 4.69
N ILE A 143 -9.95 7.31 5.47
CA ILE A 143 -9.98 6.45 6.65
C ILE A 143 -10.19 7.30 7.90
N ASP A 144 -11.32 7.07 8.58
CA ASP A 144 -11.64 7.55 9.92
C ASP A 144 -11.39 9.05 10.14
N VAL A 145 -11.76 9.88 9.16
CA VAL A 145 -11.73 11.35 9.33
C VAL A 145 -12.96 11.78 10.14
N GLN A 146 -13.02 11.32 11.39
CA GLN A 146 -14.14 11.48 12.32
C GLN A 146 -13.84 12.50 13.42
N ASN A 147 -14.89 13.03 14.04
CA ASN A 147 -14.79 14.07 15.05
C ASN A 147 -13.91 13.67 16.24
N ASP A 148 -14.02 12.44 16.75
CA ASP A 148 -13.24 12.00 17.91
C ASP A 148 -11.73 12.00 17.67
N PHE A 149 -11.27 11.78 16.44
CA PHE A 149 -9.85 11.80 16.10
C PHE A 149 -9.32 13.19 15.80
N ILE A 150 -10.18 14.19 15.60
CA ILE A 150 -9.79 15.56 15.27
C ILE A 150 -9.91 16.48 16.49
N THR A 151 -11.11 16.58 17.07
CA THR A 151 -11.41 17.51 18.19
C THR A 151 -12.07 16.83 19.39
N GLY A 152 -12.48 15.56 19.29
CA GLY A 152 -13.15 14.84 20.37
C GLY A 152 -12.20 14.06 21.29
N THR A 153 -12.68 12.93 21.79
CA THR A 153 -12.07 12.24 22.94
C THR A 153 -10.71 11.60 22.67
N LEU A 154 -10.41 11.30 21.40
CA LEU A 154 -9.14 10.72 20.94
C LEU A 154 -8.46 11.63 19.91
N ALA A 155 -8.57 12.94 20.10
CA ALA A 155 -7.98 13.92 19.19
C ALA A 155 -6.46 13.72 19.08
N ILE A 156 -5.97 13.42 17.87
CA ILE A 156 -4.57 13.00 17.65
C ILE A 156 -3.55 14.11 17.96
N ILE A 157 -3.97 15.37 18.05
CA ILE A 157 -3.13 16.48 18.50
C ILE A 157 -2.59 16.26 19.93
N ASN A 158 -3.29 15.44 20.72
CA ASN A 158 -2.86 15.09 22.06
C ASN A 158 -1.81 13.96 22.08
N CYS A 159 -1.62 13.25 20.97
CA CYS A 159 -0.63 12.17 20.84
C CYS A 159 0.82 12.69 20.69
N PRO A 160 1.84 11.82 20.81
CA PRO A 160 3.25 12.21 20.77
C PRO A 160 3.70 12.99 19.53
N ALA A 161 3.23 12.61 18.33
CA ALA A 161 3.61 13.27 17.07
C ALA A 161 3.06 14.71 16.94
N LYS A 162 2.07 15.10 17.76
CA LYS A 162 1.43 16.44 17.72
C LYS A 162 0.91 16.84 16.34
N HIS A 163 0.58 15.86 15.52
CA HIS A 163 -0.09 16.07 14.24
C HIS A 163 -1.50 16.61 14.46
N LYS A 164 -1.92 17.60 13.65
CA LYS A 164 -3.28 18.12 13.69
C LYS A 164 -4.18 17.30 12.77
N GLY A 165 -5.20 16.65 13.31
CA GLY A 165 -6.13 15.83 12.53
C GLY A 165 -6.85 16.62 11.44
N GLU A 166 -7.26 17.86 11.73
CA GLU A 166 -7.97 18.75 10.80
C GLU A 166 -7.21 19.02 9.48
N ASP A 167 -5.88 18.94 9.49
CA ASP A 167 -5.06 19.23 8.32
C ASP A 167 -5.26 18.22 7.17
N VAL A 168 -5.82 17.03 7.44
CA VAL A 168 -6.13 16.06 6.35
C VAL A 168 -7.28 16.56 5.48
N VAL A 169 -8.23 17.31 6.06
CA VAL A 169 -9.49 17.70 5.42
C VAL A 169 -9.27 18.48 4.11
N PRO A 170 -8.47 19.57 4.05
CA PRO A 170 -8.26 20.31 2.80
C PRO A 170 -7.59 19.46 1.71
N VAL A 171 -6.67 18.57 2.08
CA VAL A 171 -5.96 17.70 1.12
C VAL A 171 -6.90 16.63 0.57
N VAL A 172 -7.66 15.96 1.45
CA VAL A 172 -8.69 14.97 1.08
C VAL A 172 -9.73 15.61 0.16
N ASN A 173 -10.28 16.77 0.52
CA ASN A 173 -11.27 17.45 -0.31
C ASN A 173 -10.73 17.86 -1.68
N LYS A 174 -9.47 18.32 -1.74
CA LYS A 174 -8.82 18.63 -3.01
C LYS A 174 -8.73 17.38 -3.88
N LEU A 175 -8.27 16.25 -3.33
CA LEU A 175 -8.18 14.99 -4.06
C LEU A 175 -9.55 14.48 -4.53
N LEU A 176 -10.59 14.59 -3.70
CA LEU A 176 -11.96 14.25 -4.08
C LEU A 176 -12.47 15.11 -5.24
N ALA A 177 -12.08 16.40 -5.29
CA ALA A 177 -12.53 17.34 -6.32
C ALA A 177 -11.73 17.26 -7.63
N THR A 178 -10.44 16.92 -7.57
CA THR A 178 -9.54 17.06 -8.74
C THR A 178 -9.15 15.73 -9.38
N VAL A 179 -9.30 14.60 -8.69
CA VAL A 179 -8.87 13.30 -9.20
C VAL A 179 -10.10 12.48 -9.64
N PRO A 180 -10.10 11.92 -10.86
CA PRO A 180 -11.24 11.17 -11.39
C PRO A 180 -11.25 9.73 -10.86
N TRP A 181 -11.63 9.57 -9.59
CA TRP A 181 -11.69 8.26 -8.92
C TRP A 181 -12.71 7.34 -9.57
N ASN A 182 -12.38 6.05 -9.72
CA ASN A 182 -13.38 5.05 -10.10
C ASN A 182 -14.29 4.70 -8.91
N HIS A 183 -13.80 4.86 -7.69
CA HIS A 183 -14.58 4.65 -6.47
C HIS A 183 -14.04 5.44 -5.28
N VAL A 184 -14.92 5.85 -4.38
CA VAL A 184 -14.55 6.49 -3.10
C VAL A 184 -15.12 5.66 -1.96
N VAL A 185 -14.30 5.46 -0.93
CA VAL A 185 -14.67 4.72 0.29
C VAL A 185 -14.37 5.60 1.49
N TYR A 186 -15.32 5.68 2.42
CA TYR A 186 -15.12 6.22 3.76
C TYR A 186 -15.16 5.08 4.76
N SER A 187 -14.13 4.91 5.59
CA SER A 187 -14.24 4.06 6.78
C SER A 187 -14.61 4.88 7.99
N LEU A 188 -15.33 4.24 8.91
CA LEU A 188 -15.73 4.80 10.18
C LEU A 188 -15.45 3.78 11.26
N ASP A 189 -14.68 4.17 12.26
CA ASP A 189 -14.67 3.48 13.53
C ASP A 189 -16.05 3.61 14.18
N TRP A 190 -16.61 2.50 14.66
CA TRP A 190 -18.02 2.41 15.02
C TRP A 190 -18.30 1.46 16.17
N HIS A 191 -17.77 1.81 17.34
CA HIS A 191 -17.68 0.92 18.48
C HIS A 191 -18.94 0.88 19.35
N PRO A 192 -19.44 -0.31 19.75
CA PRO A 192 -20.47 -0.41 20.77
C PRO A 192 -19.96 0.12 22.12
N ALA A 193 -20.87 0.47 23.03
CA ALA A 193 -20.50 1.08 24.32
C ALA A 193 -19.65 0.15 25.21
N ASP A 194 -19.76 -1.16 25.05
CA ASP A 194 -19.04 -2.19 25.80
C ASP A 194 -17.81 -2.77 25.05
N HIS A 195 -17.34 -2.06 24.01
CA HIS A 195 -16.22 -2.49 23.18
C HIS A 195 -14.94 -2.75 23.97
N VAL A 196 -14.24 -3.84 23.62
CA VAL A 196 -13.04 -4.35 24.29
C VAL A 196 -11.84 -3.40 24.28
N SER A 197 -11.79 -2.49 23.30
CA SER A 197 -10.68 -1.55 23.15
C SER A 197 -10.71 -0.39 24.13
N PHE A 198 -11.82 -0.15 24.85
CA PHE A 198 -11.91 0.99 25.76
C PHE A 198 -11.34 0.68 27.15
N ILE A 199 -10.50 1.59 27.65
CA ILE A 199 -9.88 1.48 28.97
C ILE A 199 -10.90 1.34 30.09
N ASP A 200 -12.04 2.01 29.99
CA ASP A 200 -13.10 1.95 31.01
C ASP A 200 -13.84 0.61 30.99
N ASN A 201 -13.72 -0.18 29.91
CA ASN A 201 -14.31 -1.51 29.78
C ASN A 201 -13.31 -2.65 30.10
N VAL A 202 -12.07 -2.36 30.49
CA VAL A 202 -11.03 -3.39 30.73
C VAL A 202 -11.43 -4.43 31.77
N HIS A 203 -12.30 -4.06 32.72
CA HIS A 203 -12.78 -4.92 33.79
C HIS A 203 -13.98 -5.80 33.39
N MET A 204 -14.54 -5.61 32.19
CA MET A 204 -15.69 -6.38 31.71
C MET A 204 -15.32 -7.77 31.20
N ARG A 205 -14.02 -8.03 30.98
CA ARG A 205 -13.48 -9.28 30.47
C ARG A 205 -12.33 -9.73 31.34
N ASP A 206 -12.16 -11.04 31.46
CA ASP A 206 -11.05 -11.61 32.21
C ASP A 206 -9.74 -11.38 31.45
N LEU A 207 -8.69 -10.97 32.18
CA LEU A 207 -7.34 -10.90 31.62
C LEU A 207 -6.68 -12.29 31.67
N HIS A 208 -5.95 -12.63 30.61
CA HIS A 208 -5.17 -13.86 30.54
C HIS A 208 -4.06 -13.84 31.61
N PRO A 209 -3.69 -14.98 32.23
CA PRO A 209 -2.63 -15.04 33.25
C PRO A 209 -1.25 -14.54 32.79
N SER A 210 -1.01 -14.47 31.48
CA SER A 210 0.24 -13.91 30.92
C SER A 210 0.23 -12.39 30.79
N CYS A 211 -0.91 -11.71 31.05
CA CYS A 211 -1.01 -10.27 30.97
C CYS A 211 -0.11 -9.63 32.03
N LYS A 212 0.74 -8.68 31.60
CA LYS A 212 1.71 -8.02 32.49
C LYS A 212 1.09 -6.92 33.35
N VAL A 213 -0.11 -6.48 32.98
CA VAL A 213 -0.84 -5.37 33.60
C VAL A 213 -2.15 -5.91 34.16
N THR A 214 -2.51 -5.50 35.38
CA THR A 214 -3.81 -5.87 35.96
C THR A 214 -4.89 -4.92 35.47
N ALA A 215 -6.16 -5.34 35.46
CA ALA A 215 -7.27 -4.46 35.06
C ALA A 215 -7.38 -3.20 35.94
N LYS A 216 -6.90 -3.25 37.19
CA LYS A 216 -6.89 -2.11 38.11
C LYS A 216 -5.77 -1.11 37.80
N ASP A 217 -4.63 -1.60 37.35
CA ASP A 217 -3.43 -0.79 37.11
C ASP A 217 -3.30 -0.34 35.65
N ALA A 218 -4.14 -0.88 34.75
CA ALA A 218 -4.16 -0.52 33.34
C ALA A 218 -4.45 0.97 33.15
N VAL A 219 -3.70 1.59 32.24
CA VAL A 219 -3.91 2.98 31.81
C VAL A 219 -4.13 3.06 30.30
N VAL A 220 -4.57 4.23 29.84
CA VAL A 220 -4.74 4.50 28.42
C VAL A 220 -3.41 4.24 27.69
N TYR A 221 -3.50 3.59 26.52
CA TYR A 221 -2.42 3.14 25.64
C TYR A 221 -1.64 1.90 26.10
N ASP A 222 -1.94 1.33 27.27
CA ASP A 222 -1.41 0.02 27.62
C ASP A 222 -1.92 -1.06 26.66
N THR A 223 -1.11 -2.10 26.49
CA THR A 223 -1.52 -3.33 25.82
C THR A 223 -1.80 -4.39 26.87
N VAL A 224 -3.03 -4.90 26.88
CA VAL A 224 -3.46 -6.01 27.73
C VAL A 224 -3.68 -7.27 26.91
N VAL A 225 -3.74 -8.42 27.58
CA VAL A 225 -4.09 -9.70 26.97
C VAL A 225 -5.37 -10.21 27.62
N PHE A 226 -6.48 -10.18 26.88
CA PHE A 226 -7.74 -10.77 27.33
C PHE A 226 -7.70 -12.30 27.23
N ALA A 227 -8.37 -12.97 28.16
CA ALA A 227 -8.57 -14.40 28.13
C ALA A 227 -9.48 -14.79 26.96
N GLY A 228 -9.31 -16.01 26.45
CA GLY A 228 -10.12 -16.57 25.37
C GLY A 228 -9.74 -18.03 25.11
N PRO A 229 -10.28 -18.60 24.02
CA PRO A 229 -9.40 -19.34 23.11
C PRO A 229 -9.48 -18.76 21.67
N PRO A 230 -8.40 -18.15 21.13
CA PRO A 230 -7.10 -17.87 21.74
C PRO A 230 -7.12 -16.63 22.66
N PRO A 231 -6.10 -16.45 23.53
CA PRO A 231 -5.87 -15.16 24.19
C PRO A 231 -5.68 -14.04 23.16
N MET A 232 -6.18 -12.85 23.47
CA MET A 232 -6.21 -11.72 22.54
C MET A 232 -5.43 -10.53 23.09
N GLU A 233 -4.43 -10.06 22.35
CA GLU A 233 -3.74 -8.82 22.63
C GLU A 233 -4.59 -7.62 22.20
N GLN A 234 -4.79 -6.64 23.08
CA GLN A 234 -5.58 -5.45 22.82
C GLN A 234 -4.89 -4.21 23.40
N LYS A 235 -4.69 -3.20 22.56
CA LYS A 235 -4.29 -1.86 23.01
C LYS A 235 -5.51 -1.11 23.53
N LEU A 236 -5.40 -0.50 24.70
CA LEU A 236 -6.50 0.21 25.34
C LEU A 236 -6.49 1.68 24.92
N TRP A 237 -7.67 2.20 24.59
CA TRP A 237 -7.89 3.56 24.13
C TRP A 237 -8.88 4.29 25.06
N PRO A 238 -8.90 5.64 25.08
CA PRO A 238 -10.05 6.36 25.60
C PRO A 238 -11.31 5.90 24.86
N ARG A 239 -12.48 6.01 25.48
CA ARG A 239 -13.74 5.80 24.78
C ARG A 239 -13.86 6.78 23.61
N HIS A 240 -14.06 6.27 22.41
CA HIS A 240 -14.12 7.04 21.18
C HIS A 240 -15.04 6.35 20.16
N CYS A 241 -15.51 7.13 19.17
CA CYS A 241 -16.29 6.67 18.04
C CYS A 241 -17.45 5.73 18.43
N VAL A 242 -18.09 6.00 19.58
CA VAL A 242 -19.20 5.19 20.07
C VAL A 242 -20.36 5.33 19.10
N GLN A 243 -21.01 4.23 18.74
CA GLN A 243 -22.07 4.22 17.72
C GLN A 243 -23.13 5.31 17.98
N LYS A 244 -23.41 6.10 16.94
CA LYS A 244 -24.41 7.18 16.93
C LYS A 244 -24.08 8.36 17.86
N SER A 245 -22.83 8.47 18.30
CA SER A 245 -22.34 9.67 19.01
C SER A 245 -21.81 10.70 18.01
N TRP A 246 -21.78 11.96 18.42
CA TRP A 246 -21.12 13.02 17.63
C TRP A 246 -19.67 12.67 17.28
N GLY A 247 -18.94 12.05 18.22
CA GLY A 247 -17.54 11.63 18.02
C GLY A 247 -17.36 10.63 16.88
N SER A 248 -18.38 9.81 16.63
CA SER A 248 -18.39 8.80 15.55
C SER A 248 -18.82 9.34 14.18
N GLU A 249 -19.26 10.60 14.08
CA GLU A 249 -19.61 11.21 12.79
C GLU A 249 -18.36 11.58 12.00
N ILE A 250 -18.44 11.52 10.67
CA ILE A 250 -17.42 12.08 9.78
C ILE A 250 -17.35 13.59 10.04
N HIS A 251 -16.14 14.13 10.09
CA HIS A 251 -15.91 15.53 10.32
C HIS A 251 -16.61 16.40 9.27
N GLU A 252 -17.33 17.43 9.72
CA GLU A 252 -18.22 18.26 8.86
C GLU A 252 -17.51 18.90 7.67
N GLY A 253 -16.20 19.13 7.79
CA GLY A 253 -15.37 19.68 6.74
C GLY A 253 -15.09 18.73 5.58
N VAL A 254 -15.35 17.41 5.71
CA VAL A 254 -15.07 16.43 4.65
C VAL A 254 -16.23 16.36 3.67
N ASN A 255 -15.94 16.54 2.39
CA ASN A 255 -16.92 16.39 1.32
C ASN A 255 -17.32 14.92 1.17
N ILE A 256 -18.62 14.64 1.13
CA ILE A 256 -19.16 13.30 0.88
C ILE A 256 -19.52 13.15 -0.60
N VAL A 257 -18.87 12.19 -1.26
CA VAL A 257 -19.11 11.89 -2.68
C VAL A 257 -20.35 11.02 -2.85
N GLU A 258 -21.19 11.35 -3.83
CA GLU A 258 -22.36 10.55 -4.20
C GLU A 258 -21.94 9.15 -4.68
N GLY A 259 -22.65 8.11 -4.23
CA GLY A 259 -22.34 6.72 -4.59
C GLY A 259 -21.11 6.13 -3.88
N ALA A 260 -20.50 6.86 -2.93
CA ALA A 260 -19.42 6.35 -2.12
C ALA A 260 -19.85 5.17 -1.24
N THR A 261 -18.89 4.31 -0.89
CA THR A 261 -19.09 3.22 0.07
C THR A 261 -18.70 3.64 1.46
N PHE A 262 -19.52 3.29 2.45
CA PHE A 262 -19.22 3.47 3.87
C PHE A 262 -18.92 2.11 4.51
N ILE A 263 -17.78 2.00 5.18
CA ILE A 263 -17.35 0.79 5.89
C ILE A 263 -17.30 1.11 7.37
N HIS A 264 -18.21 0.52 8.14
CA HIS A 264 -18.14 0.58 9.61
C HIS A 264 -17.25 -0.55 10.10
N LYS A 265 -16.25 -0.23 10.92
CA LYS A 265 -15.33 -1.20 11.54
C LYS A 265 -15.36 -1.08 13.06
N GLY A 266 -14.85 -2.10 13.74
CA GLY A 266 -14.84 -2.15 15.22
C GLY A 266 -16.23 -2.33 15.83
N THR A 267 -17.17 -2.91 15.08
CA THR A 267 -18.59 -3.04 15.48
C THR A 267 -18.85 -4.22 16.42
N ASN A 268 -17.92 -5.18 16.49
CA ASN A 268 -18.01 -6.34 17.36
C ASN A 268 -17.43 -5.97 18.74
N PRO A 269 -18.19 -6.10 19.84
CA PRO A 269 -17.71 -5.71 21.17
C PRO A 269 -16.48 -6.50 21.63
N GLU A 270 -16.27 -7.72 21.11
CA GLU A 270 -15.20 -8.64 21.54
C GLU A 270 -13.90 -8.51 20.76
N ILE A 271 -13.89 -7.76 19.65
CA ILE A 271 -12.71 -7.66 18.80
C ILE A 271 -12.61 -6.31 18.10
N ASP A 272 -11.45 -5.69 18.26
CA ASP A 272 -11.14 -4.43 17.62
C ASP A 272 -10.74 -4.61 16.15
N SER A 273 -10.87 -3.55 15.36
CA SER A 273 -10.63 -3.57 13.92
C SER A 273 -10.05 -2.24 13.46
N TYR A 274 -8.73 -2.16 13.37
CA TYR A 274 -8.06 -0.98 12.81
C TYR A 274 -8.21 -0.91 11.30
N SER A 275 -8.11 -2.04 10.61
CA SER A 275 -8.20 -2.08 9.16
C SER A 275 -9.65 -1.99 8.70
N ALA A 276 -9.88 -1.31 7.58
CA ALA A 276 -11.15 -1.35 6.88
C ALA A 276 -11.39 -2.68 6.14
N PHE A 277 -10.42 -3.61 6.10
CA PHE A 277 -10.55 -4.91 5.44
C PHE A 277 -10.89 -6.05 6.41
N TRP A 278 -10.11 -6.19 7.49
CA TRP A 278 -10.26 -7.27 8.46
C TRP A 278 -10.16 -6.72 9.89
N ASP A 279 -10.79 -7.43 10.83
CA ASP A 279 -10.50 -7.22 12.25
C ASP A 279 -9.05 -7.55 12.60
N ASN A 280 -8.63 -7.15 13.80
CA ASN A 280 -7.23 -7.25 14.23
C ASN A 280 -6.70 -8.69 14.29
N ASN A 281 -7.58 -9.69 14.40
CA ASN A 281 -7.20 -11.11 14.41
C ASN A 281 -7.50 -11.82 13.08
N LYS A 282 -7.98 -11.10 12.07
CA LYS A 282 -8.45 -11.63 10.78
C LYS A 282 -9.49 -12.74 10.91
N LEU A 283 -10.37 -12.63 11.91
CA LEU A 283 -11.48 -13.58 12.11
C LEU A 283 -12.69 -13.22 11.24
N SER A 284 -12.90 -11.92 11.00
CA SER A 284 -13.95 -11.37 10.16
C SER A 284 -13.38 -10.39 9.15
N GLU A 285 -13.84 -10.51 7.91
CA GLU A 285 -13.63 -9.53 6.83
C GLU A 285 -14.83 -8.59 6.76
N THR A 286 -14.57 -7.32 6.49
CA THR A 286 -15.63 -6.37 6.09
C THR A 286 -16.03 -6.66 4.63
N ASP A 287 -17.03 -5.94 4.11
CA ASP A 287 -17.39 -6.06 2.69
C ASP A 287 -16.52 -5.21 1.74
N LEU A 288 -15.47 -4.55 2.24
CA LEU A 288 -14.63 -3.64 1.44
C LEU A 288 -13.97 -4.36 0.26
N ASN A 289 -13.27 -5.47 0.52
CA ASN A 289 -12.56 -6.19 -0.53
C ASN A 289 -13.50 -6.67 -1.63
N GLN A 290 -14.65 -7.25 -1.25
CA GLN A 290 -15.67 -7.66 -2.21
C GLN A 290 -16.12 -6.49 -3.10
N LYS A 291 -16.46 -5.34 -2.49
CA LYS A 291 -16.92 -4.16 -3.24
C LYS A 291 -15.88 -3.58 -4.19
N LEU A 292 -14.59 -3.65 -3.82
CA LEU A 292 -13.47 -3.23 -4.67
C LEU A 292 -13.27 -4.20 -5.85
N LEU A 293 -13.34 -5.52 -5.60
CA LEU A 293 -13.23 -6.55 -6.63
C LEU A 293 -14.37 -6.46 -7.65
N GLU A 294 -15.61 -6.28 -7.20
CA GLU A 294 -16.79 -6.12 -8.08
C GLU A 294 -16.66 -4.91 -9.02
N ARG A 295 -15.92 -3.88 -8.60
CA ARG A 295 -15.63 -2.66 -9.40
C ARG A 295 -14.37 -2.78 -10.25
N GLY A 296 -13.68 -3.91 -10.18
CA GLY A 296 -12.41 -4.16 -10.87
C GLY A 296 -11.30 -3.23 -10.41
N ILE A 297 -11.32 -2.76 -9.17
CA ILE A 297 -10.29 -1.87 -8.62
C ILE A 297 -8.93 -2.58 -8.63
N THR A 298 -7.92 -1.89 -9.13
CA THR A 298 -6.53 -2.36 -9.18
C THR A 298 -5.65 -1.62 -8.20
N ASP A 299 -6.01 -0.39 -7.83
CA ASP A 299 -5.19 0.54 -7.05
C ASP A 299 -6.00 1.13 -5.91
N VAL A 300 -5.39 1.21 -4.74
CA VAL A 300 -5.97 1.90 -3.59
C VAL A 300 -5.05 2.98 -3.09
N TYR A 301 -5.64 4.14 -2.82
CA TYR A 301 -4.95 5.32 -2.30
C TYR A 301 -5.48 5.59 -0.90
N CYS A 302 -4.64 5.34 0.10
CA CYS A 302 -5.00 5.46 1.52
C CYS A 302 -4.69 6.86 2.04
N SER A 303 -5.66 7.46 2.72
CA SER A 303 -5.59 8.76 3.39
C SER A 303 -6.33 8.71 4.73
N GLY A 304 -6.14 9.71 5.59
CA GLY A 304 -6.92 9.88 6.82
C GLY A 304 -6.14 9.64 8.10
N ILE A 305 -6.79 9.06 9.11
CA ILE A 305 -6.33 9.02 10.50
C ILE A 305 -6.56 7.62 11.10
N ALA A 306 -5.72 7.08 11.98
CA ALA A 306 -4.33 7.48 12.20
C ALA A 306 -3.39 6.77 11.20
N TYR A 307 -2.39 7.48 10.70
CA TYR A 307 -1.39 7.03 9.72
C TYR A 307 -0.80 5.67 10.11
N ASP A 308 -0.35 5.55 11.35
CA ASP A 308 0.34 4.42 11.95
C ASP A 308 -0.60 3.36 12.55
N VAL A 309 -1.91 3.61 12.57
CA VAL A 309 -2.93 2.69 13.09
C VAL A 309 -3.91 2.31 11.98
N CYS A 310 -5.07 2.95 11.86
CA CYS A 310 -6.12 2.54 10.92
C CYS A 310 -5.71 2.66 9.45
N VAL A 311 -5.02 3.75 9.08
CA VAL A 311 -4.48 3.93 7.72
C VAL A 311 -3.44 2.87 7.44
N GLY A 312 -2.50 2.66 8.37
CA GLY A 312 -1.41 1.70 8.23
C GLY A 312 -1.92 0.27 8.15
N ALA A 313 -2.86 -0.14 9.01
CA ALA A 313 -3.49 -1.46 8.99
C ALA A 313 -4.29 -1.69 7.70
N THR A 314 -5.01 -0.67 7.23
CA THR A 314 -5.74 -0.74 5.95
C THR A 314 -4.79 -0.88 4.77
N ALA A 315 -3.71 -0.08 4.71
CA ALA A 315 -2.70 -0.18 3.66
C ALA A 315 -1.95 -1.52 3.69
N LYS A 316 -1.62 -2.04 4.88
CA LYS A 316 -1.01 -3.37 5.04
C LYS A 316 -1.91 -4.47 4.48
N HIS A 317 -3.19 -4.48 4.85
CA HIS A 317 -4.15 -5.45 4.33
C HIS A 317 -4.41 -5.27 2.82
N ALA A 318 -4.39 -4.04 2.30
CA ALA A 318 -4.49 -3.80 0.86
C ALA A 318 -3.34 -4.45 0.07
N VAL A 319 -2.10 -4.36 0.60
CA VAL A 319 -0.93 -5.04 0.03
C VAL A 319 -1.10 -6.57 0.10
N GLU A 320 -1.61 -7.11 1.20
CA GLU A 320 -1.88 -8.55 1.33
C GLU A 320 -2.97 -9.05 0.36
N HIS A 321 -3.99 -8.22 0.10
CA HIS A 321 -4.98 -8.44 -0.97
C HIS A 321 -4.43 -8.20 -2.38
N MET A 322 -3.16 -7.82 -2.50
CA MET A 322 -2.46 -7.57 -3.76
C MET A 322 -3.09 -6.42 -4.57
N TYR A 323 -3.61 -5.39 -3.89
CA TYR A 323 -3.86 -4.10 -4.52
C TYR A 323 -2.55 -3.34 -4.68
N ARG A 324 -2.43 -2.59 -5.77
CA ARG A 324 -1.37 -1.59 -5.91
C ARG A 324 -1.66 -0.48 -4.90
N THR A 325 -0.85 -0.42 -3.86
CA THR A 325 -1.18 0.35 -2.66
C THR A 325 -0.33 1.61 -2.56
N VAL A 326 -0.98 2.75 -2.40
CA VAL A 326 -0.36 4.06 -2.27
C VAL A 326 -0.80 4.72 -0.98
N LEU A 327 0.16 5.10 -0.13
CA LEU A 327 -0.07 6.02 0.99
C LEU A 327 0.11 7.46 0.49
N VAL A 328 -0.93 8.28 0.67
CA VAL A 328 -0.88 9.71 0.33
C VAL A 328 -0.42 10.49 1.56
N ASP A 329 0.88 10.72 1.65
CA ASP A 329 1.60 11.09 2.88
C ASP A 329 1.07 12.36 3.55
N ASP A 330 0.88 13.43 2.77
CA ASP A 330 0.37 14.71 3.23
C ASP A 330 -1.14 14.70 3.53
N ALA A 331 -1.86 13.68 3.06
CA ALA A 331 -3.27 13.43 3.38
C ALA A 331 -3.46 12.49 4.59
N CYS A 332 -2.39 12.17 5.33
CA CYS A 332 -2.44 11.31 6.51
C CYS A 332 -1.92 12.04 7.75
N ARG A 333 -2.48 11.73 8.93
CA ARG A 333 -1.97 12.21 10.23
C ARG A 333 -1.95 11.05 11.22
N GLY A 334 -0.96 11.02 12.11
CA GLY A 334 -0.66 9.84 12.93
C GLY A 334 -0.31 10.19 14.38
N ILE A 335 -0.02 9.16 15.16
CA ILE A 335 0.13 9.20 16.62
C ILE A 335 1.61 9.27 17.01
N LEU A 336 2.47 8.45 16.39
CA LEU A 336 3.90 8.35 16.72
C LEU A 336 4.79 8.34 15.46
N ASP A 337 5.77 9.24 15.40
CA ASP A 337 6.67 9.39 14.24
C ASP A 337 7.43 8.10 13.87
N GLU A 338 7.83 7.31 14.86
CA GLU A 338 8.52 6.05 14.63
C GLU A 338 7.61 5.03 13.96
N ASP A 339 6.37 4.89 14.42
CA ASP A 339 5.40 3.96 13.86
C ASP A 339 4.91 4.41 12.46
N ILE A 340 4.85 5.73 12.22
CA ILE A 340 4.59 6.30 10.89
C ILE A 340 5.72 5.86 9.93
N LYS A 341 6.98 6.06 10.31
CA LYS A 341 8.13 5.63 9.51
C LYS A 341 8.15 4.12 9.30
N GLY A 342 7.81 3.35 10.33
CA GLY A 342 7.68 1.90 10.24
C GLY A 342 6.60 1.47 9.24
N THR A 343 5.45 2.14 9.25
CA THR A 343 4.36 1.92 8.28
C THR A 343 4.79 2.27 6.86
N GLN A 344 5.40 3.44 6.65
CA GLN A 344 5.93 3.82 5.35
C GLN A 344 6.95 2.80 4.82
N LYS A 345 7.88 2.35 5.68
CA LYS A 345 8.87 1.34 5.32
C LYS A 345 8.21 0.02 4.93
N TYR A 346 7.24 -0.45 5.72
CA TYR A 346 6.52 -1.70 5.42
C TYR A 346 5.90 -1.68 4.02
N ILE A 347 5.26 -0.57 3.65
CA ILE A 347 4.60 -0.40 2.36
C ILE A 347 5.63 -0.35 1.23
N ARG A 348 6.72 0.41 1.38
CA ARG A 348 7.81 0.45 0.37
C ARG A 348 8.47 -0.92 0.17
N ASP A 349 8.72 -1.66 1.25
CA ASP A 349 9.33 -3.00 1.20
C ASP A 349 8.45 -4.05 0.48
N ARG A 350 7.17 -3.76 0.20
CA ARG A 350 6.21 -4.67 -0.41
C ARG A 350 5.57 -4.11 -1.67
N ASN A 351 6.37 -3.37 -2.45
CA ASN A 351 5.96 -2.79 -3.73
C ASN A 351 4.75 -1.84 -3.63
N GLY A 352 4.58 -1.18 -2.49
CA GLY A 352 3.70 -0.03 -2.34
C GLY A 352 4.48 1.29 -2.41
N LEU A 353 3.75 2.39 -2.58
CA LEU A 353 4.33 3.73 -2.65
C LEU A 353 3.87 4.62 -1.49
N VAL A 354 4.73 5.57 -1.14
CA VAL A 354 4.41 6.70 -0.25
C VAL A 354 4.68 7.96 -1.06
N VAL A 355 3.64 8.72 -1.36
CA VAL A 355 3.71 9.87 -2.27
C VAL A 355 3.02 11.08 -1.69
N HIS A 356 3.41 12.26 -2.16
CA HIS A 356 2.66 13.49 -1.91
C HIS A 356 1.43 13.58 -2.84
N SER A 357 0.35 14.19 -2.37
CA SER A 357 -0.94 14.34 -3.07
C SER A 357 -0.82 14.94 -4.46
N SER A 358 0.20 15.78 -4.68
CA SER A 358 0.52 16.39 -5.97
C SER A 358 0.86 15.40 -7.09
N LYS A 359 1.24 14.16 -6.77
CA LYS A 359 1.52 13.10 -7.75
C LYS A 359 0.32 12.22 -8.06
N VAL A 360 -0.73 12.26 -7.24
CA VAL A 360 -1.84 11.31 -7.30
C VAL A 360 -2.61 11.40 -8.62
N LEU A 361 -2.88 12.61 -9.12
CA LEU A 361 -3.62 12.79 -10.37
C LEU A 361 -2.93 12.09 -11.55
N ASP A 362 -1.65 12.33 -11.73
CA ASP A 362 -0.89 11.74 -12.84
C ASP A 362 -0.80 10.22 -12.73
N MET A 363 -0.68 9.69 -11.52
CA MET A 363 -0.72 8.24 -11.30
C MET A 363 -2.08 7.64 -11.66
N VAL A 364 -3.19 8.27 -11.25
CA VAL A 364 -4.55 7.81 -11.57
C VAL A 364 -4.86 7.91 -13.06
N LEU A 365 -4.34 8.92 -13.74
CA LEU A 365 -4.47 9.06 -15.19
C LEU A 365 -3.52 8.13 -15.98
N GLY A 366 -2.64 7.40 -15.29
CA GLY A 366 -1.63 6.55 -15.92
C GLY A 366 -0.54 7.34 -16.63
N PHE A 367 -0.37 8.63 -16.34
CA PHE A 367 0.72 9.46 -16.84
C PHE A 367 2.01 9.23 -16.07
N ASP A 368 1.91 9.00 -14.75
CA ASP A 368 3.01 8.48 -13.93
C ASP A 368 2.83 6.97 -13.74
N ARG A 369 3.66 6.19 -14.41
CA ARG A 369 3.65 4.73 -14.36
C ARG A 369 4.87 4.25 -13.61
N ASN A 370 4.88 4.49 -12.30
CA ASN A 370 5.98 4.07 -11.43
C ASN A 370 6.17 2.54 -11.45
N PRO A 371 7.40 2.04 -11.69
CA PRO A 371 7.65 0.61 -11.85
C PRO A 371 7.30 -0.22 -10.60
N VAL A 372 7.39 0.36 -9.40
CA VAL A 372 7.05 -0.31 -8.14
C VAL A 372 5.62 -0.86 -8.17
N LEU A 373 4.67 -0.06 -8.68
CA LEU A 373 3.27 -0.48 -8.83
C LEU A 373 3.10 -1.50 -9.97
N GLY A 374 3.94 -1.43 -11.02
CA GLY A 374 4.04 -2.46 -12.05
C GLY A 374 4.52 -3.81 -11.50
N TYR A 375 5.49 -3.80 -10.59
CA TYR A 375 6.01 -5.00 -9.92
C TYR A 375 4.95 -5.62 -8.99
N ALA A 376 4.17 -4.79 -8.28
CA ALA A 376 3.03 -5.26 -7.51
C ALA A 376 1.97 -5.94 -8.39
N ALA A 377 1.63 -5.37 -9.56
CA ALA A 377 0.71 -5.99 -10.50
C ALA A 377 1.22 -7.36 -11.00
N ALA A 378 2.49 -7.48 -11.35
CA ALA A 378 3.08 -8.75 -11.76
C ALA A 378 3.10 -9.79 -10.62
N SER A 379 3.38 -9.35 -9.38
CA SER A 379 3.34 -10.20 -8.20
C SER A 379 1.95 -10.80 -7.96
N LYS A 380 0.89 -10.01 -8.17
CA LYS A 380 -0.50 -10.50 -8.12
C LYS A 380 -0.74 -11.62 -9.13
N LEU A 381 -0.33 -11.42 -10.38
CA LEU A 381 -0.50 -12.41 -11.45
C LEU A 381 0.26 -13.70 -11.15
N ARG A 382 1.49 -13.60 -10.63
CA ARG A 382 2.29 -14.76 -10.19
C ARG A 382 1.56 -15.57 -9.12
N SER A 383 0.93 -14.91 -8.14
CA SER A 383 0.14 -15.60 -7.11
C SER A 383 -1.13 -16.24 -7.67
N LEU A 384 -1.77 -15.65 -8.67
CA LEU A 384 -2.97 -16.24 -9.29
C LEU A 384 -2.62 -17.48 -10.12
N LYS A 385 -1.52 -17.43 -10.89
CA LYS A 385 -1.01 -18.60 -11.63
C LYS A 385 -0.65 -19.75 -10.67
N SER A 386 0.07 -19.47 -9.57
CA SER A 386 0.47 -20.52 -8.61
C SER A 386 -0.71 -21.22 -7.93
N ARG A 387 -1.77 -20.47 -7.56
CA ARG A 387 -3.01 -21.04 -6.98
C ARG A 387 -3.77 -21.89 -8.00
N SER A 388 -3.81 -21.47 -9.25
CA SER A 388 -4.47 -22.23 -10.33
C SER A 388 -3.75 -23.55 -10.59
N SER A 389 -2.42 -23.56 -10.62
CA SER A 389 -1.63 -24.79 -10.75
C SER A 389 -1.74 -25.73 -9.54
N ALA A 390 -1.98 -25.19 -8.35
CA ALA A 390 -2.18 -25.98 -7.13
C ALA A 390 -3.59 -26.60 -7.04
N ALA A 391 -4.60 -25.97 -7.63
CA ALA A 391 -5.98 -26.49 -7.65
C ALA A 391 -6.21 -27.62 -8.68
N VAL A 392 -5.28 -27.79 -9.62
CA VAL A 392 -5.32 -28.83 -10.67
C VAL A 392 -4.53 -30.09 -10.29
N LYS A 393 -3.80 -30.06 -9.17
CA LYS A 393 -3.10 -31.20 -8.56
C LYS A 393 -3.87 -31.70 -7.35
#